data_AF-A0A3E2C9S5-F1
#
_entry.id   AF-A0A3E2C9S5-F1
#
_cell.length_a   1.000
_cell.length_b   1.000
_cell.length_c   1.000
_cell.angle_alpha   90.00
_cell.angle_beta   90.00
_cell.angle_gamma   90.00
#
_symmetry.space_group_name_H-M   'P 1'
#
loop_
_entity.id
_entity.type
_entity.pdbx_description
1 polymer ?
#
loop_
_entity_poly.entity_id
_entity_poly.type
_entity_poly.pdbx_seq_one_letter_code
_entity_poly.pdbx_strand_id
1 'polypeptide(L)'
;MLLMSIEIPSVDDLLNFVDDSCNSNLRLSAILPAVSSSIDASISTAVYNDPDTARISLGFPKSQSAVVVLVDGLGYWNLAIRKGHAPYLRYLLNDCANQRPIKTCIPSTTVAAMATFGTGTCPGLTAMTGYTQKNPTTGALCQLIQFRDAPDPLDLQRQPTIFESLSNLGVRANHVSLSKFEDSPLTQAAFRGAKFISGSTPRARIMNAANSTKTPGLTYLYLRDIDKVGHNYGWKSENWVSAFEQIDAQLSLLKKNCQKGTLIVITADHGMIESNPDLKIDIAKDSRLTKGVKLVGGEPRSVMLYAEDGENPDDIALRWSNVLQDKARVRTKEQAVKDGVFGKVSPLALSVIGDVLVQAKSSVTIVDSRIETEKAMNLPSVHGSMSHMEMDIPCLVDIA
;
A
#
# COMPACT_ATOMS: atom_id res chain seq x y z
N MET A 1 12.85 10.48 -32.67
CA MET A 1 12.23 10.76 -31.36
C MET A 1 13.22 10.24 -30.32
N LEU A 2 13.90 11.13 -29.59
CA LEU A 2 14.84 10.72 -28.54
C LEU A 2 14.04 9.98 -27.47
N LEU A 3 14.35 8.70 -27.23
CA LEU A 3 13.86 7.95 -26.07
C LEU A 3 14.41 8.67 -24.84
N MET A 4 13.61 9.52 -24.19
CA MET A 4 13.95 10.02 -22.86
C MET A 4 13.92 8.81 -21.93
N SER A 5 15.11 8.35 -21.54
CA SER A 5 15.25 7.32 -20.53
C SER A 5 14.93 7.94 -19.18
N ILE A 6 14.06 7.29 -18.39
CA ILE A 6 13.85 7.63 -16.98
C ILE A 6 15.21 7.74 -16.29
N GLU A 7 15.51 8.92 -15.76
CA GLU A 7 16.67 9.14 -14.90
C GLU A 7 16.41 8.44 -13.58
N ILE A 8 17.24 7.46 -13.24
CA ILE A 8 17.10 6.66 -12.02
C ILE A 8 18.02 7.29 -10.97
N PRO A 9 17.48 7.86 -9.88
CA PRO A 9 18.30 8.38 -8.80
C PRO A 9 19.13 7.28 -8.14
N SER A 10 20.16 7.65 -7.39
CA SER A 10 20.92 6.67 -6.63
C SER A 10 20.03 5.97 -5.60
N VAL A 11 20.37 4.72 -5.23
CA VAL A 11 19.59 4.00 -4.22
C VAL A 11 19.57 4.76 -2.88
N ASP A 12 20.67 5.42 -2.52
CA ASP A 12 20.77 6.21 -1.31
C ASP A 12 19.82 7.44 -1.34
N ASP A 13 19.71 8.11 -2.50
CA ASP A 13 18.75 9.19 -2.67
C ASP A 13 17.30 8.69 -2.54
N LEU A 14 17.02 7.50 -3.08
CA LEU A 14 15.70 6.88 -3.02
C LEU A 14 15.34 6.39 -1.60
N LEU A 15 16.33 6.25 -0.73
CA LEU A 15 16.14 5.92 0.68
C LEU A 15 15.84 7.14 1.56
N ASN A 16 15.99 8.35 1.02
CA ASN A 16 15.54 9.56 1.70
C ASN A 16 14.01 9.62 1.79
N PHE A 17 13.53 10.28 2.84
CA PHE A 17 12.11 10.47 3.04
C PHE A 17 11.52 11.39 1.99
N VAL A 18 10.37 10.98 1.48
CA VAL A 18 9.52 11.79 0.63
C VAL A 18 8.99 12.97 1.44
N ASP A 19 9.02 14.16 0.85
CA ASP A 19 8.18 15.27 1.28
C ASP A 19 6.73 15.00 0.80
N ASP A 20 5.87 14.55 1.72
CA ASP A 20 4.48 14.20 1.42
C ASP A 20 3.50 15.36 1.64
N SER A 21 4.00 16.61 1.67
CA SER A 21 3.25 17.81 2.06
C SER A 21 2.16 18.30 1.08
N CYS A 22 1.78 17.54 0.05
CA CYS A 22 0.82 18.03 -0.96
C CYS A 22 -0.42 17.15 -1.19
N ASN A 23 -1.56 17.84 -1.14
CA ASN A 23 -2.87 17.49 -1.71
C ASN A 23 -2.80 17.31 -3.24
N SER A 24 -2.03 16.33 -3.74
CA SER A 24 -2.07 15.96 -5.15
C SER A 24 -3.06 14.82 -5.39
N ASN A 25 -3.72 14.83 -6.55
CA ASN A 25 -4.50 13.69 -7.03
C ASN A 25 -3.62 12.52 -7.51
N LEU A 26 -2.29 12.64 -7.37
CA LEU A 26 -1.33 11.60 -7.74
C LEU A 26 -1.08 10.68 -6.54
N ARG A 27 -2.15 10.00 -6.11
CA ARG A 27 -2.12 9.08 -4.97
C ARG A 27 -2.86 7.78 -5.25
N LEU A 28 -2.49 6.72 -4.54
CA LEU A 28 -3.17 5.42 -4.57
C LEU A 28 -4.69 5.55 -4.36
N SER A 29 -5.11 6.38 -3.41
CA SER A 29 -6.52 6.62 -3.11
C SER A 29 -7.31 7.31 -4.23
N ALA A 30 -6.64 7.96 -5.16
CA ALA A 30 -7.29 8.60 -6.30
C ALA A 30 -7.67 7.61 -7.41
N ILE A 31 -7.04 6.42 -7.45
CA ILE A 31 -7.16 5.49 -8.59
C ILE A 31 -8.61 5.03 -8.79
N LEU A 32 -9.26 4.47 -7.76
CA LEU A 32 -10.61 3.94 -7.90
C LEU A 32 -11.67 5.02 -8.15
N PRO A 33 -11.65 6.19 -7.47
CA PRO A 33 -12.49 7.33 -7.85
C PRO A 33 -12.27 7.74 -9.33
N ALA A 34 -11.03 7.91 -9.77
CA ALA A 34 -10.71 8.26 -11.16
C ALA A 34 -11.20 7.21 -12.16
N VAL A 35 -11.06 5.93 -11.85
CA VAL A 35 -11.58 4.83 -12.68
C VAL A 35 -13.10 4.84 -12.70
N SER A 36 -13.76 5.11 -11.58
CA SER A 36 -15.22 5.23 -11.53
C SER A 36 -15.75 6.34 -12.46
N SER A 37 -15.04 7.48 -12.53
CA SER A 37 -15.35 8.51 -13.54
C SER A 37 -15.04 8.01 -14.95
N SER A 38 -13.96 7.26 -15.15
CA SER A 38 -13.59 6.74 -16.47
C SER A 38 -14.68 5.86 -17.09
N ILE A 39 -15.42 5.13 -16.26
CA ILE A 39 -16.53 4.25 -16.64
C ILE A 39 -17.92 4.91 -16.53
N ASP A 40 -17.97 6.24 -16.44
CA ASP A 40 -19.20 7.03 -16.33
C ASP A 40 -20.09 6.68 -15.13
N ALA A 41 -19.46 6.24 -14.03
CA ALA A 41 -20.10 5.90 -12.76
C ALA A 41 -19.40 6.60 -11.58
N SER A 42 -19.18 7.91 -11.69
CA SER A 42 -18.40 8.71 -10.74
C SER A 42 -18.85 8.50 -9.27
N ILE A 43 -17.93 7.97 -8.46
CA ILE A 43 -18.11 7.79 -7.01
C ILE A 43 -17.25 8.83 -6.27
N SER A 44 -17.90 9.81 -5.64
CA SER A 44 -17.24 10.74 -4.74
C SER A 44 -16.91 10.09 -3.40
N THR A 45 -15.82 10.53 -2.77
CA THR A 45 -15.39 10.06 -1.45
C THR A 45 -15.15 11.23 -0.51
N ALA A 46 -14.87 10.95 0.77
CA ALA A 46 -14.50 11.97 1.76
C ALA A 46 -13.20 12.72 1.42
N VAL A 47 -12.40 12.22 0.48
CA VAL A 47 -11.14 12.84 0.00
C VAL A 47 -11.31 13.40 -1.42
N TYR A 48 -12.06 12.73 -2.30
CA TYR A 48 -12.25 13.10 -3.69
C TYR A 48 -13.71 13.43 -3.98
N ASN A 49 -14.09 14.70 -3.84
CA ASN A 49 -15.45 15.17 -4.12
C ASN A 49 -15.77 15.18 -5.63
N ASP A 50 -14.77 15.47 -6.47
CA ASP A 50 -14.86 15.43 -7.93
C ASP A 50 -13.91 14.36 -8.51
N PRO A 51 -14.42 13.14 -8.76
CA PRO A 51 -13.62 12.06 -9.34
C PRO A 51 -13.10 12.36 -10.75
N ASP A 52 -13.70 13.30 -11.50
CA ASP A 52 -13.23 13.63 -12.85
C ASP A 52 -11.91 14.41 -12.82
N THR A 53 -11.73 15.31 -11.85
CA THR A 53 -10.45 15.98 -11.63
C THR A 53 -9.33 14.98 -11.32
N ALA A 54 -9.61 13.94 -10.53
CA ALA A 54 -8.66 12.85 -10.27
C ALA A 54 -8.35 12.05 -11.55
N ARG A 55 -9.37 11.74 -12.35
CA ARG A 55 -9.24 11.07 -13.66
C ARG A 55 -8.32 11.83 -14.60
N ILE A 56 -8.54 13.14 -14.75
CA ILE A 56 -7.71 14.01 -15.60
C ILE A 56 -6.28 14.07 -15.08
N SER A 57 -6.09 14.24 -13.77
CA SER A 57 -4.76 14.31 -13.15
C SER A 57 -3.96 13.02 -13.33
N LEU A 58 -4.62 11.87 -13.25
CA LEU A 58 -4.01 10.56 -13.47
C LEU A 58 -3.87 10.20 -14.96
N GLY A 59 -4.48 10.96 -15.87
CA GLY A 59 -4.40 10.73 -17.32
C GLY A 59 -5.27 9.57 -17.80
N PHE A 60 -6.35 9.25 -17.09
CA PHE A 60 -7.22 8.12 -17.45
C PHE A 60 -8.25 8.54 -18.52
N PRO A 61 -8.32 7.84 -19.67
CA PRO A 61 -9.35 8.10 -20.68
C PRO A 61 -10.71 7.55 -20.23
N LYS A 62 -11.77 7.99 -20.91
CA LYS A 62 -13.10 7.38 -20.79
C LYS A 62 -13.09 5.98 -21.43
N SER A 63 -13.78 5.02 -20.83
CA SER A 63 -13.88 3.64 -21.28
C SER A 63 -15.12 2.97 -20.69
N GLN A 64 -15.73 2.00 -21.38
CA GLN A 64 -16.84 1.23 -20.81
C GLN A 64 -16.38 0.22 -19.74
N SER A 65 -15.15 -0.27 -19.85
CA SER A 65 -14.57 -1.27 -18.94
C SER A 65 -13.21 -0.79 -18.45
N ALA A 66 -12.92 -1.06 -17.18
CA ALA A 66 -11.60 -0.82 -16.60
C ALA A 66 -11.11 -2.05 -15.82
N VAL A 67 -9.82 -2.34 -15.94
CA VAL A 67 -9.09 -3.29 -15.10
C VAL A 67 -8.02 -2.53 -14.34
N VAL A 68 -8.08 -2.57 -13.01
CA VAL A 68 -7.00 -2.11 -12.14
C VAL A 68 -6.26 -3.34 -11.64
N VAL A 69 -4.98 -3.45 -11.99
CA VAL A 69 -4.09 -4.50 -11.51
C VAL A 69 -3.20 -3.92 -10.43
N LEU A 70 -3.33 -4.43 -9.20
CA LEU A 70 -2.42 -4.10 -8.11
C LEU A 70 -1.43 -5.24 -7.93
N VAL A 71 -0.15 -4.92 -8.14
CA VAL A 71 0.98 -5.83 -7.92
C VAL A 71 1.63 -5.46 -6.59
N ASP A 72 1.36 -6.28 -5.58
CA ASP A 72 1.79 -6.05 -4.19
C ASP A 72 3.32 -5.92 -4.11
N GLY A 73 3.81 -4.83 -3.51
CA GLY A 73 5.24 -4.54 -3.32
C GLY A 73 6.01 -4.13 -4.58
N LEU A 74 5.35 -3.90 -5.73
CA LEU A 74 6.01 -3.43 -6.96
C LEU A 74 6.20 -1.91 -6.96
N GLY A 75 7.16 -1.42 -6.19
CA GLY A 75 7.52 0.00 -6.16
C GLY A 75 7.95 0.52 -7.53
N TYR A 76 7.71 1.80 -7.80
CA TYR A 76 8.03 2.44 -9.08
C TYR A 76 9.53 2.33 -9.37
N TRP A 77 10.36 2.57 -8.36
CA TRP A 77 11.81 2.52 -8.48
C TRP A 77 12.34 1.09 -8.57
N ASN A 78 11.74 0.13 -7.86
CA ASN A 78 12.06 -1.31 -8.03
C ASN A 78 11.82 -1.73 -9.49
N LEU A 79 10.68 -1.34 -10.07
CA LEU A 79 10.35 -1.53 -11.48
C LEU A 79 11.36 -0.82 -12.40
N ALA A 80 11.62 0.47 -12.20
CA ALA A 80 12.48 1.26 -13.08
C ALA A 80 13.91 0.70 -13.14
N ILE A 81 14.46 0.29 -11.99
CA ILE A 81 15.79 -0.32 -11.85
C ILE A 81 15.84 -1.68 -12.57
N ARG A 82 14.77 -2.49 -12.47
CA ARG A 82 14.73 -3.86 -13.02
C ARG A 82 14.03 -3.97 -14.37
N LYS A 83 13.65 -2.86 -15.01
CA LYS A 83 12.85 -2.83 -16.25
C LYS A 83 13.42 -3.68 -17.41
N GLY A 84 14.72 -3.98 -17.41
CA GLY A 84 15.34 -4.88 -18.38
C GLY A 84 14.72 -6.28 -18.44
N HIS A 85 14.14 -6.76 -17.34
CA HIS A 85 13.51 -8.07 -17.21
C HIS A 85 12.01 -8.08 -17.52
N ALA A 86 11.40 -6.93 -17.77
CA ALA A 86 9.96 -6.80 -17.94
C ALA A 86 9.64 -6.08 -19.26
N PRO A 87 9.70 -6.77 -20.41
CA PRO A 87 9.53 -6.15 -21.72
C PRO A 87 8.19 -5.42 -21.88
N TYR A 88 7.09 -5.92 -21.32
CA TYR A 88 5.79 -5.25 -21.41
C TYR A 88 5.73 -3.99 -20.54
N LEU A 89 6.13 -4.07 -19.28
CA LEU A 89 6.20 -2.90 -18.39
C LEU A 89 7.20 -1.86 -18.90
N ARG A 90 8.35 -2.28 -19.44
CA ARG A 90 9.33 -1.39 -20.09
C ARG A 90 8.72 -0.69 -21.30
N TYR A 91 7.91 -1.39 -22.10
CA TYR A 91 7.19 -0.77 -23.21
C TYR A 91 6.26 0.35 -22.70
N LEU A 92 5.49 0.09 -21.63
CA LEU A 92 4.61 1.12 -21.03
C LEU A 92 5.38 2.31 -20.48
N LEU A 93 6.56 2.08 -19.88
CA LEU A 93 7.45 3.13 -19.38
C LEU A 93 8.10 3.97 -20.47
N ASN A 94 8.03 3.59 -21.75
CA ASN A 94 8.49 4.45 -22.85
C ASN A 94 7.49 5.57 -23.18
N ASP A 95 6.26 5.48 -22.68
CA ASP A 95 5.29 6.58 -22.72
C ASP A 95 5.58 7.56 -21.58
N CYS A 96 5.81 8.83 -21.91
CA CYS A 96 6.06 9.89 -20.92
C CYS A 96 4.94 10.02 -19.87
N ALA A 97 3.69 9.69 -20.22
CA ALA A 97 2.57 9.73 -19.26
C ALA A 97 2.75 8.73 -18.10
N ASN A 98 3.50 7.65 -18.35
CA ASN A 98 3.83 6.59 -17.40
C ASN A 98 5.21 6.79 -16.72
N GLN A 99 5.99 7.79 -17.14
CA GLN A 99 7.29 8.14 -16.57
C GLN A 99 7.17 9.01 -15.31
N ARG A 100 6.13 8.79 -14.51
CA ARG A 100 5.94 9.48 -13.23
C ARG A 100 5.38 8.53 -12.17
N PRO A 101 6.00 8.44 -10.98
CA PRO A 101 5.38 7.74 -9.86
C PRO A 101 4.14 8.51 -9.34
N ILE A 102 3.25 7.78 -8.68
CA ILE A 102 2.28 8.35 -7.74
C ILE A 102 2.67 7.91 -6.33
N LYS A 103 2.06 8.51 -5.30
CA LYS A 103 2.36 8.17 -3.90
C LYS A 103 1.34 7.20 -3.31
N THR A 104 1.80 6.25 -2.51
CA THR A 104 0.92 5.49 -1.60
C THR A 104 0.57 6.31 -0.34
N CYS A 105 -0.02 5.67 0.68
CA CYS A 105 -0.29 6.26 1.99
C CYS A 105 0.84 6.01 2.99
N ILE A 106 0.75 6.66 4.16
CA ILE A 106 1.65 6.41 5.29
C ILE A 106 0.85 5.74 6.42
N PRO A 107 1.36 4.62 6.99
CA PRO A 107 2.53 3.86 6.55
C PRO A 107 2.32 3.20 5.18
N SER A 108 3.42 2.97 4.46
CA SER A 108 3.45 2.30 3.15
C SER A 108 3.35 0.78 3.31
N THR A 109 2.26 0.34 3.93
CA THR A 109 2.03 -1.05 4.33
C THR A 109 0.74 -1.57 3.72
N THR A 110 0.70 -2.85 3.32
CA THR A 110 -0.42 -3.48 2.61
C THR A 110 -1.76 -3.19 3.26
N VAL A 111 -1.86 -3.31 4.59
CA VAL A 111 -3.13 -3.08 5.32
C VAL A 111 -3.66 -1.66 5.09
N ALA A 112 -2.83 -0.65 5.32
CA ALA A 112 -3.22 0.75 5.21
C ALA A 112 -3.48 1.13 3.74
N ALA A 113 -2.63 0.66 2.84
CA ALA A 113 -2.69 0.94 1.41
C ALA A 113 -3.91 0.29 0.75
N MET A 114 -4.24 -0.96 1.07
CA MET A 114 -5.38 -1.67 0.51
C MET A 114 -6.71 -1.07 0.96
N ALA A 115 -6.82 -0.72 2.26
CA ALA A 115 -7.99 0.00 2.76
C ALA A 115 -8.14 1.37 2.08
N THR A 116 -7.04 2.12 1.96
CA THR A 116 -6.98 3.43 1.29
C THR A 116 -7.38 3.34 -0.19
N PHE A 117 -6.89 2.33 -0.90
CA PHE A 117 -7.20 2.05 -2.30
C PHE A 117 -8.68 1.72 -2.47
N GLY A 118 -9.18 0.75 -1.69
CA GLY A 118 -10.54 0.23 -1.81
C GLY A 118 -11.65 1.25 -1.49
N THR A 119 -11.36 2.20 -0.61
CA THR A 119 -12.32 3.26 -0.21
C THR A 119 -12.09 4.58 -0.95
N GLY A 120 -10.94 4.74 -1.61
CA GLY A 120 -10.51 6.01 -2.15
C GLY A 120 -10.39 7.11 -1.08
N THR A 121 -9.93 6.76 0.13
CA THR A 121 -9.76 7.70 1.25
C THR A 121 -8.33 7.75 1.78
N CYS A 122 -8.11 7.58 3.09
CA CYS A 122 -6.79 7.63 3.73
C CYS A 122 -6.81 6.84 5.06
N PRO A 123 -5.63 6.43 5.59
CA PRO A 123 -5.54 5.61 6.79
C PRO A 123 -6.26 6.20 8.02
N GLY A 124 -6.26 7.52 8.17
CA GLY A 124 -6.93 8.22 9.27
C GLY A 124 -8.47 8.15 9.18
N LEU A 125 -9.05 7.89 8.01
CA LEU A 125 -10.48 7.69 7.86
C LEU A 125 -10.88 6.21 7.89
N THR A 126 -10.00 5.32 7.43
CA THR A 126 -10.24 3.87 7.45
C THR A 126 -9.96 3.24 8.81
N ALA A 127 -9.23 3.93 9.70
CA ALA A 127 -8.73 3.41 10.97
C ALA A 127 -7.86 2.15 10.84
N MET A 128 -7.35 1.89 9.63
CA MET A 128 -6.39 0.82 9.34
C MET A 128 -5.02 1.47 9.17
N THR A 129 -4.28 1.59 10.28
CA THR A 129 -3.13 2.51 10.42
C THR A 129 -1.78 1.82 10.51
N GLY A 130 -1.74 0.49 10.45
CA GLY A 130 -0.52 -0.31 10.45
C GLY A 130 -0.81 -1.80 10.28
N TYR A 131 0.24 -2.61 10.15
CA TYR A 131 0.13 -4.08 10.14
C TYR A 131 -0.44 -4.62 11.46
N THR A 132 0.12 -4.13 12.58
CA THR A 132 -0.47 -4.26 13.91
C THR A 132 -0.86 -2.90 14.46
N GLN A 133 -1.89 -2.86 15.30
CA GLN A 133 -2.30 -1.65 16.01
C GLN A 133 -3.06 -2.02 17.29
N LYS A 134 -3.36 -1.04 18.13
CA LYS A 134 -4.21 -1.26 19.31
C LYS A 134 -5.65 -1.54 18.87
N ASN A 135 -6.25 -2.59 19.43
CA ASN A 135 -7.68 -2.84 19.36
C ASN A 135 -8.39 -1.78 20.22
N PRO A 136 -9.31 -0.99 19.65
CA PRO A 136 -9.96 0.11 20.36
C PRO A 136 -10.91 -0.35 21.48
N THR A 137 -11.36 -1.60 21.45
CA THR A 137 -12.28 -2.19 22.43
C THR A 137 -11.54 -2.86 23.58
N THR A 138 -10.49 -3.64 23.29
CA THR A 138 -9.78 -4.44 24.31
C THR A 138 -8.53 -3.75 24.85
N GLY A 139 -7.99 -2.77 24.12
CA GLY A 139 -6.72 -2.12 24.45
C GLY A 139 -5.48 -2.98 24.18
N ALA A 140 -5.63 -4.23 23.74
CA ALA A 140 -4.53 -5.11 23.35
C ALA A 140 -4.07 -4.82 21.91
N LEU A 141 -2.94 -5.40 21.48
CA LEU A 141 -2.53 -5.36 20.08
C LEU A 141 -3.38 -6.33 19.25
N CYS A 142 -3.71 -5.91 18.03
CA CYS A 142 -4.33 -6.73 17.00
C CYS A 142 -3.49 -6.69 15.72
N GLN A 143 -3.70 -7.68 14.85
CA GLN A 143 -3.04 -7.78 13.55
C GLN A 143 -4.09 -7.76 12.44
N LEU A 144 -3.90 -6.93 11.41
CA LEU A 144 -4.96 -6.57 10.47
C LEU A 144 -4.91 -7.30 9.10
N ILE A 145 -3.92 -8.15 8.84
CA ILE A 145 -3.93 -9.03 7.65
C ILE A 145 -4.91 -10.20 7.84
N GLN A 146 -4.88 -10.80 9.03
CA GLN A 146 -5.73 -11.93 9.44
C GLN A 146 -6.84 -11.49 10.40
N PHE A 147 -6.86 -10.23 10.83
CA PHE A 147 -7.78 -9.70 11.86
C PHE A 147 -7.70 -10.49 13.17
N ARG A 148 -6.50 -10.95 13.53
CA ARG A 148 -6.28 -11.60 14.82
C ARG A 148 -6.42 -10.58 15.92
N ASP A 149 -7.28 -10.87 16.88
CA ASP A 149 -7.60 -10.00 18.02
C ASP A 149 -8.10 -8.60 17.61
N ALA A 150 -8.54 -8.44 16.35
CA ALA A 150 -9.09 -7.18 15.83
C ALA A 150 -10.62 -7.15 16.00
N PRO A 151 -11.24 -5.96 16.01
CA PRO A 151 -12.70 -5.85 15.85
C PRO A 151 -13.16 -6.48 14.53
N ASP A 152 -14.48 -6.65 14.39
CA ASP A 152 -15.06 -7.02 13.11
C ASP A 152 -14.60 -6.06 12.00
N PRO A 153 -14.30 -6.56 10.78
CA PRO A 153 -13.89 -5.73 9.64
C PRO A 153 -14.76 -4.50 9.39
N LEU A 154 -16.09 -4.63 9.50
CA LEU A 154 -17.04 -3.55 9.25
C LEU A 154 -17.11 -2.57 10.43
N ASP A 155 -16.80 -3.02 11.65
CA ASP A 155 -16.74 -2.17 12.84
C ASP A 155 -15.47 -1.32 12.86
N LEU A 156 -14.36 -1.85 12.33
CA LEU A 156 -13.09 -1.14 12.25
C LEU A 156 -13.05 -0.19 11.03
N GLN A 157 -13.31 -0.72 9.83
CA GLN A 157 -13.28 0.05 8.59
C GLN A 157 -14.72 0.45 8.22
N ARG A 158 -15.05 1.73 8.45
CA ARG A 158 -16.43 2.24 8.29
C ARG A 158 -16.67 3.11 7.05
N GLN A 159 -15.63 3.43 6.28
CA GLN A 159 -15.82 4.19 5.04
C GLN A 159 -16.43 3.28 3.98
N PRO A 160 -17.41 3.75 3.19
CA PRO A 160 -17.90 3.01 2.03
C PRO A 160 -16.75 2.64 1.10
N THR A 161 -16.73 1.40 0.63
CA THR A 161 -15.81 1.00 -0.42
C THR A 161 -16.35 1.48 -1.78
N ILE A 162 -15.45 1.75 -2.73
CA ILE A 162 -15.86 2.11 -4.09
C ILE A 162 -16.69 0.98 -4.74
N PHE A 163 -16.39 -0.27 -4.37
CA PHE A 163 -17.10 -1.45 -4.87
C PHE A 163 -18.55 -1.53 -4.36
N GLU A 164 -18.80 -1.26 -3.07
CA GLU A 164 -20.18 -1.09 -2.56
C GLU A 164 -20.92 0.01 -3.30
N SER A 165 -20.28 1.18 -3.46
CA SER A 165 -20.91 2.32 -4.13
C SER A 165 -21.27 2.02 -5.58
N LEU A 166 -20.39 1.37 -6.33
CA LEU A 166 -20.66 0.94 -7.72
C LEU A 166 -21.78 -0.11 -7.78
N SER A 167 -21.72 -1.13 -6.94
CA SER A 167 -22.73 -2.19 -6.89
C SER A 167 -24.12 -1.64 -6.54
N ASN A 168 -24.21 -0.64 -5.65
CA ASN A 168 -25.46 0.03 -5.31
C ASN A 168 -26.06 0.83 -6.49
N LEU A 169 -25.23 1.25 -7.44
CA LEU A 169 -25.67 1.87 -8.71
C LEU A 169 -25.97 0.84 -9.80
N GLY A 170 -25.89 -0.46 -9.50
CA GLY A 170 -26.02 -1.54 -10.49
C GLY A 170 -24.84 -1.66 -11.45
N VAL A 171 -23.71 -1.00 -11.15
CA VAL A 171 -22.49 -1.06 -11.96
C VAL A 171 -21.68 -2.28 -11.55
N ARG A 172 -21.24 -3.06 -12.54
CA ARG A 172 -20.44 -4.27 -12.29
C ARG A 172 -19.11 -3.91 -11.61
N ALA A 173 -18.86 -4.54 -10.47
CA ALA A 173 -17.62 -4.40 -9.71
C ALA A 173 -17.11 -5.80 -9.32
N ASN A 174 -16.01 -6.25 -9.93
CA ASN A 174 -15.43 -7.59 -9.68
C ASN A 174 -14.08 -7.48 -8.98
N HIS A 175 -13.81 -8.39 -8.06
CA HIS A 175 -12.49 -8.59 -7.45
C HIS A 175 -11.97 -9.99 -7.82
N VAL A 176 -10.86 -10.04 -8.54
CA VAL A 176 -10.22 -11.28 -9.02
C VAL A 176 -8.96 -11.54 -8.23
N SER A 177 -8.90 -12.67 -7.52
CA SER A 177 -7.77 -13.00 -6.66
C SER A 177 -7.69 -14.51 -6.34
N LEU A 178 -6.80 -14.88 -5.43
CA LEU A 178 -6.67 -16.25 -4.91
C LEU A 178 -7.89 -16.62 -4.05
N SER A 179 -8.41 -17.84 -4.17
CA SER A 179 -9.59 -18.31 -3.42
C SER A 179 -9.51 -18.11 -1.91
N LYS A 180 -8.31 -18.29 -1.32
CA LYS A 180 -8.09 -18.07 0.12
C LYS A 180 -8.38 -16.65 0.62
N PHE A 181 -8.54 -15.68 -0.29
CA PHE A 181 -8.83 -14.29 0.07
C PHE A 181 -10.31 -13.94 -0.04
N GLU A 182 -11.15 -14.80 -0.62
CA GLU A 182 -12.58 -14.54 -0.86
C GLU A 182 -13.30 -14.04 0.40
N ASP A 183 -13.20 -14.82 1.48
CA ASP A 183 -13.81 -14.48 2.77
C ASP A 183 -12.83 -13.82 3.74
N SER A 184 -11.64 -13.40 3.28
CA SER A 184 -10.64 -12.84 4.17
C SER A 184 -11.11 -11.50 4.76
N PRO A 185 -10.86 -11.25 6.05
CA PRO A 185 -11.37 -10.06 6.72
C PRO A 185 -10.81 -8.75 6.15
N LEU A 186 -9.56 -8.75 5.67
CA LEU A 186 -9.02 -7.59 4.93
C LEU A 186 -9.76 -7.34 3.61
N THR A 187 -10.19 -8.39 2.89
CA THR A 187 -11.02 -8.24 1.69
C THR A 187 -12.38 -7.68 2.04
N GLN A 188 -12.98 -8.10 3.17
CA GLN A 188 -14.25 -7.53 3.65
C GLN A 188 -14.10 -6.05 4.06
N ALA A 189 -13.02 -5.68 4.73
CA ALA A 189 -12.76 -4.29 5.13
C ALA A 189 -12.51 -3.38 3.91
N ALA A 190 -11.71 -3.82 2.94
CA ALA A 190 -11.26 -2.95 1.85
C ALA A 190 -12.11 -3.04 0.57
N PHE A 191 -12.74 -4.18 0.29
CA PHE A 191 -13.32 -4.49 -1.03
C PHE A 191 -14.72 -5.12 -0.98
N ARG A 192 -15.43 -5.03 0.16
CA ARG A 192 -16.83 -5.49 0.23
C ARG A 192 -17.68 -4.83 -0.85
N GLY A 193 -18.78 -5.47 -1.23
CA GLY A 193 -19.61 -5.05 -2.37
C GLY A 193 -19.08 -5.47 -3.75
N ALA A 194 -17.82 -5.90 -3.86
CA ALA A 194 -17.31 -6.52 -5.09
C ALA A 194 -17.79 -7.97 -5.22
N LYS A 195 -18.11 -8.42 -6.43
CA LYS A 195 -18.26 -9.84 -6.74
C LYS A 195 -16.86 -10.48 -6.79
N PHE A 196 -16.57 -11.38 -5.86
CA PHE A 196 -15.31 -12.12 -5.87
C PHE A 196 -15.31 -13.18 -6.99
N ILE A 197 -14.18 -13.29 -7.69
CA ILE A 197 -13.95 -14.29 -8.73
C ILE A 197 -12.59 -14.94 -8.47
N SER A 198 -12.62 -16.18 -8.00
CA SER A 198 -11.40 -16.91 -7.67
C SER A 198 -10.73 -17.50 -8.90
N GLY A 199 -9.42 -17.74 -8.81
CA GLY A 199 -8.66 -18.50 -9.80
C GLY A 199 -7.52 -19.28 -9.15
N SER A 200 -7.55 -20.60 -9.30
CA SER A 200 -6.59 -21.53 -8.67
C SER A 200 -5.17 -21.40 -9.21
N THR A 201 -5.02 -20.96 -10.46
CA THR A 201 -3.71 -20.74 -11.10
C THR A 201 -3.53 -19.26 -11.49
N PRO A 202 -2.27 -18.78 -11.62
CA PRO A 202 -2.00 -17.43 -12.12
C PRO A 202 -2.71 -17.15 -13.45
N ARG A 203 -2.60 -18.07 -14.41
CA ARG A 203 -3.28 -17.96 -15.71
C ARG A 203 -4.80 -17.87 -15.57
N ALA A 204 -5.42 -18.68 -14.71
CA ALA A 204 -6.88 -18.62 -14.50
C ALA A 204 -7.32 -17.25 -13.98
N ARG A 205 -6.58 -16.65 -13.03
CA ARG A 205 -6.88 -15.30 -12.55
C ARG A 205 -6.78 -14.25 -13.66
N ILE A 206 -5.73 -14.29 -14.48
CA ILE A 206 -5.59 -13.37 -15.63
C ILE A 206 -6.75 -13.52 -16.60
N MET A 207 -7.12 -14.75 -16.98
CA MET A 207 -8.23 -14.98 -17.90
C MET A 207 -9.58 -14.59 -17.31
N ASN A 208 -9.79 -14.79 -16.01
CA ASN A 208 -11.01 -14.35 -15.32
C ASN A 208 -11.13 -12.83 -15.27
N ALA A 209 -10.01 -12.12 -15.03
CA ALA A 209 -9.96 -10.66 -15.12
C ALA A 209 -10.26 -10.17 -16.54
N ALA A 210 -9.56 -10.73 -17.54
CA ALA A 210 -9.80 -10.42 -18.96
C ALA A 210 -11.26 -10.67 -19.38
N ASN A 211 -11.83 -11.84 -19.04
CA ASN A 211 -13.20 -12.17 -19.38
C ASN A 211 -14.22 -11.24 -18.71
N SER A 212 -13.95 -10.74 -17.49
CA SER A 212 -14.83 -9.79 -16.80
C SER A 212 -15.00 -8.48 -17.58
N THR A 213 -14.04 -8.09 -18.42
CA THR A 213 -14.08 -6.84 -19.19
C THR A 213 -15.05 -6.85 -20.37
N LYS A 214 -15.56 -8.03 -20.75
CA LYS A 214 -16.60 -8.19 -21.78
C LYS A 214 -17.94 -7.59 -21.36
N THR A 215 -18.11 -7.31 -20.07
CA THR A 215 -19.25 -6.56 -19.52
C THR A 215 -18.72 -5.24 -18.93
N PRO A 216 -19.31 -4.09 -19.30
CA PRO A 216 -18.92 -2.78 -18.77
C PRO A 216 -18.81 -2.76 -17.24
N GLY A 217 -17.87 -1.98 -16.70
CA GLY A 217 -17.65 -1.81 -15.27
C GLY A 217 -16.19 -1.94 -14.82
N LEU A 218 -15.99 -2.12 -13.52
CA LEU A 218 -14.67 -2.20 -12.88
C LEU A 218 -14.27 -3.65 -12.56
N THR A 219 -13.06 -4.02 -12.91
CA THR A 219 -12.40 -5.26 -12.45
C THR A 219 -11.13 -4.91 -11.69
N TYR A 220 -11.03 -5.35 -10.45
CA TYR A 220 -9.82 -5.29 -9.65
C TYR A 220 -9.12 -6.66 -9.68
N LEU A 221 -7.84 -6.70 -10.05
CA LEU A 221 -6.99 -7.89 -10.06
C LEU A 221 -5.82 -7.69 -9.10
N TYR A 222 -5.67 -8.60 -8.14
CA TYR A 222 -4.58 -8.56 -7.15
C TYR A 222 -3.54 -9.65 -7.43
N LEU A 223 -2.26 -9.25 -7.50
CA LEU A 223 -1.11 -10.14 -7.70
C LEU A 223 -0.11 -9.96 -6.54
N ARG A 224 0.15 -11.02 -5.78
CA ARG A 224 0.86 -10.98 -4.50
C ARG A 224 2.34 -11.40 -4.52
N ASP A 225 2.82 -11.84 -5.68
CA ASP A 225 4.03 -12.68 -5.73
C ASP A 225 5.31 -11.87 -5.55
N ILE A 226 5.32 -10.60 -5.99
CA ILE A 226 6.47 -9.68 -5.87
C ILE A 226 6.82 -9.41 -4.42
N ASP A 227 5.86 -8.93 -3.63
CA ASP A 227 6.03 -8.73 -2.19
C ASP A 227 6.46 -10.01 -1.47
N LYS A 228 5.71 -11.10 -1.66
CA LYS A 228 6.00 -12.38 -1.00
C LYS A 228 7.42 -12.85 -1.27
N VAL A 229 7.89 -12.77 -2.51
CA VAL A 229 9.25 -13.20 -2.87
C VAL A 229 10.28 -12.19 -2.35
N GLY A 230 9.99 -10.89 -2.42
CA GLY A 230 10.83 -9.83 -1.86
C GLY A 230 11.13 -10.05 -0.39
N HIS A 231 10.10 -10.30 0.43
CA HIS A 231 10.28 -10.59 1.84
C HIS A 231 11.03 -11.90 2.14
N ASN A 232 10.97 -12.92 1.28
CA ASN A 232 11.65 -14.19 1.54
C ASN A 232 13.09 -14.24 1.02
N TYR A 233 13.40 -13.51 -0.05
CA TYR A 233 14.68 -13.64 -0.77
C TYR A 233 15.38 -12.31 -1.05
N GLY A 234 14.70 -11.19 -0.87
CA GLY A 234 15.19 -9.84 -1.16
C GLY A 234 14.83 -9.39 -2.57
N TRP A 235 14.48 -8.11 -2.73
CA TRP A 235 14.03 -7.57 -4.03
C TRP A 235 15.11 -7.52 -5.11
N LYS A 236 16.39 -7.66 -4.71
CA LYS A 236 17.54 -7.73 -5.63
C LYS A 236 17.89 -9.16 -6.07
N SER A 237 17.22 -10.18 -5.54
CA SER A 237 17.52 -11.59 -5.80
C SER A 237 17.04 -12.07 -7.18
N GLU A 238 17.66 -13.15 -7.68
CA GLU A 238 17.20 -13.85 -8.88
C GLU A 238 15.79 -14.43 -8.70
N ASN A 239 15.42 -14.84 -7.48
CA ASN A 239 14.05 -15.27 -7.17
C ASN A 239 13.04 -14.14 -7.44
N TRP A 240 13.35 -12.91 -7.02
CA TRP A 240 12.51 -11.76 -7.26
C TRP A 240 12.44 -11.42 -8.76
N VAL A 241 13.58 -11.44 -9.46
CA VAL A 241 13.62 -11.24 -10.92
C VAL A 241 12.74 -12.25 -11.65
N SER A 242 12.79 -13.54 -11.28
CA SER A 242 11.93 -14.56 -11.88
C SER A 242 10.44 -14.31 -11.61
N ALA A 243 10.08 -13.88 -10.39
CA ALA A 243 8.70 -13.49 -10.08
C ALA A 243 8.26 -12.28 -10.91
N PHE A 244 9.16 -11.32 -11.11
CA PHE A 244 8.93 -10.12 -11.91
C PHE A 244 8.71 -10.41 -13.40
N GLU A 245 9.51 -11.29 -13.99
CA GLU A 245 9.32 -11.78 -15.37
C GLU A 245 7.97 -12.49 -15.54
N GLN A 246 7.55 -13.28 -14.55
CA GLN A 246 6.25 -13.95 -14.55
C GLN A 246 5.08 -12.98 -14.45
N ILE A 247 5.22 -11.90 -13.66
CA ILE A 247 4.21 -10.84 -13.57
C ILE A 247 4.11 -10.08 -14.89
N ASP A 248 5.24 -9.70 -15.49
CA ASP A 248 5.25 -9.03 -16.80
C ASP A 248 4.54 -9.86 -17.88
N ALA A 249 4.84 -11.17 -17.94
CA ALA A 249 4.17 -12.10 -18.85
C ALA A 249 2.66 -12.22 -18.59
N GLN A 250 2.24 -12.22 -17.32
CA GLN A 250 0.83 -12.23 -16.93
C GLN A 250 0.11 -10.94 -17.34
N LEU A 251 0.74 -9.78 -17.16
CA LEU A 251 0.20 -8.49 -17.56
C LEU A 251 0.11 -8.36 -19.09
N SER A 252 1.11 -8.84 -19.82
CA SER A 252 1.06 -8.94 -21.30
C SER A 252 -0.07 -9.86 -21.77
N LEU A 253 -0.29 -10.98 -21.07
CA LEU A 253 -1.40 -11.89 -21.36
C LEU A 253 -2.76 -11.23 -21.09
N LEU A 254 -2.89 -10.48 -19.99
CA LEU A 254 -4.10 -9.72 -19.67
C LEU A 254 -4.45 -8.75 -20.81
N LYS A 255 -3.49 -7.90 -21.20
CA LYS A 255 -3.62 -6.92 -22.28
C LYS A 255 -4.16 -7.54 -23.57
N LYS A 256 -3.64 -8.70 -23.97
CA LYS A 256 -4.01 -9.40 -25.20
C LYS A 256 -5.43 -10.00 -25.17
N ASN A 257 -6.00 -10.22 -23.99
CA ASN A 257 -7.26 -10.95 -23.83
C ASN A 257 -8.41 -10.08 -23.29
N CYS A 258 -8.12 -8.88 -22.79
CA CYS A 258 -9.16 -7.91 -22.44
C CYS A 258 -10.00 -7.51 -23.66
N GLN A 259 -11.25 -7.13 -23.41
CA GLN A 259 -12.12 -6.52 -24.41
C GLN A 259 -11.44 -5.26 -24.97
N LYS A 260 -11.40 -5.13 -26.30
CA LYS A 260 -10.77 -3.99 -26.96
C LYS A 260 -11.33 -2.66 -26.44
N GLY A 261 -10.46 -1.69 -26.16
CA GLY A 261 -10.81 -0.40 -25.60
C GLY A 261 -10.91 -0.37 -24.06
N THR A 262 -10.69 -1.50 -23.37
CA THR A 262 -10.65 -1.53 -21.90
C THR A 262 -9.47 -0.72 -21.37
N LEU A 263 -9.73 0.15 -20.40
CA LEU A 263 -8.71 0.84 -19.62
C LEU A 263 -7.99 -0.16 -18.72
N ILE A 264 -6.66 -0.25 -18.81
CA ILE A 264 -5.82 -1.05 -17.93
C ILE A 264 -4.95 -0.10 -17.12
N VAL A 265 -5.05 -0.17 -15.80
CA VAL A 265 -4.22 0.59 -14.85
C VAL A 265 -3.40 -0.40 -14.05
N ILE A 266 -2.07 -0.28 -14.08
CA ILE A 266 -1.16 -1.14 -13.33
C ILE A 266 -0.51 -0.30 -12.22
N THR A 267 -0.66 -0.75 -10.98
CA THR A 267 -0.19 -0.05 -9.79
C THR A 267 0.33 -1.01 -8.72
N ALA A 268 0.72 -0.47 -7.57
CA ALA A 268 1.14 -1.22 -6.38
C ALA A 268 0.58 -0.54 -5.13
N ASP A 269 0.55 -1.26 -4.02
CA ASP A 269 0.24 -0.71 -2.71
C ASP A 269 1.46 -0.04 -2.06
N HIS A 270 2.66 -0.55 -2.29
CA HIS A 270 3.93 0.06 -1.87
C HIS A 270 5.09 -0.47 -2.72
N GLY A 271 6.27 0.10 -2.49
CA GLY A 271 7.55 -0.47 -2.92
C GLY A 271 8.26 -1.24 -1.81
N MET A 272 9.56 -1.44 -1.98
CA MET A 272 10.36 -2.30 -1.10
C MET A 272 11.81 -1.85 -1.05
N ILE A 273 12.39 -1.86 0.15
CA ILE A 273 13.82 -1.62 0.38
C ILE A 273 14.55 -2.90 0.79
N GLU A 274 15.86 -2.90 0.63
CA GLU A 274 16.73 -3.91 1.23
C GLU A 274 16.98 -3.53 2.70
N SER A 275 16.78 -4.50 3.60
CA SER A 275 17.09 -4.32 5.02
C SER A 275 18.60 -4.46 5.24
N ASN A 276 19.14 -3.73 6.22
CA ASN A 276 20.54 -3.88 6.62
C ASN A 276 20.61 -4.51 8.03
N PRO A 277 21.10 -5.76 8.17
CA PRO A 277 21.24 -6.42 9.47
C PRO A 277 22.06 -5.63 10.51
N ASP A 278 23.06 -4.86 10.07
CA ASP A 278 23.92 -4.06 10.94
C ASP A 278 23.21 -2.80 11.47
N LEU A 279 22.15 -2.37 10.79
CA LEU A 279 21.30 -1.24 11.19
C LEU A 279 20.02 -1.69 11.88
N LYS A 280 19.87 -2.99 12.16
CA LYS A 280 18.72 -3.53 12.89
C LYS A 280 18.78 -3.14 14.36
N ILE A 281 17.70 -2.55 14.85
CA ILE A 281 17.55 -2.10 16.23
C ILE A 281 16.55 -3.01 16.91
N ASP A 282 17.03 -3.82 17.85
CA ASP A 282 16.22 -4.71 18.66
C ASP A 282 15.89 -4.01 19.99
N ILE A 283 14.65 -3.52 20.10
CA ILE A 283 14.23 -2.67 21.22
C ILE A 283 14.22 -3.43 22.55
N ALA A 284 14.11 -4.76 22.50
CA ALA A 284 14.17 -5.61 23.69
C ALA A 284 15.54 -5.54 24.41
N LYS A 285 16.59 -5.11 23.70
CA LYS A 285 17.97 -5.04 24.20
C LYS A 285 18.36 -3.67 24.74
N ASP A 286 17.48 -2.67 24.63
CA ASP A 286 17.74 -1.32 25.13
C ASP A 286 16.61 -0.87 26.06
N SER A 287 16.85 -0.91 27.37
CA SER A 287 15.86 -0.54 28.38
C SER A 287 15.40 0.92 28.27
N ARG A 288 16.16 1.79 27.60
CA ARG A 288 15.74 3.17 27.32
C ARG A 288 14.56 3.18 26.35
N LEU A 289 14.55 2.29 25.36
CA LEU A 289 13.49 2.19 24.35
C LEU A 289 12.21 1.52 24.89
N THR A 290 12.31 0.76 25.99
CA THR A 290 11.14 0.09 26.60
C THR A 290 10.52 0.84 27.76
N LYS A 291 11.23 1.80 28.38
CA LYS A 291 10.73 2.54 29.55
C LYS A 291 9.44 3.31 29.22
N GLY A 292 8.39 3.17 30.02
CA GLY A 292 7.12 3.88 29.82
C GLY A 292 6.32 3.47 28.58
N VAL A 293 6.70 2.36 27.92
CA VAL A 293 6.03 1.83 26.72
C VAL A 293 5.30 0.55 27.09
N LYS A 294 3.97 0.58 27.02
CA LYS A 294 3.08 -0.54 27.34
C LYS A 294 2.98 -1.56 26.21
N LEU A 295 2.84 -1.07 24.97
CA LEU A 295 2.71 -1.91 23.77
C LEU A 295 3.52 -1.32 22.62
N VAL A 296 3.95 -2.20 21.71
CA VAL A 296 4.66 -1.85 20.49
C VAL A 296 3.93 -2.49 19.32
N GLY A 297 3.31 -1.65 18.48
CA GLY A 297 2.60 -2.07 17.27
C GLY A 297 3.19 -1.41 16.02
N GLY A 298 2.39 -1.36 14.96
CA GLY A 298 2.84 -0.94 13.64
C GLY A 298 3.56 -2.08 12.93
N GLU A 299 4.74 -1.76 12.41
CA GLU A 299 5.59 -2.66 11.65
C GLU A 299 7.06 -2.18 11.68
N PRO A 300 8.04 -3.00 11.25
CA PRO A 300 9.45 -2.72 11.54
C PRO A 300 10.00 -1.43 10.95
N ARG A 301 9.33 -0.85 9.95
CA ARG A 301 9.70 0.42 9.32
C ARG A 301 8.89 1.61 9.84
N SER A 302 7.74 1.38 10.46
CA SER A 302 6.89 2.41 11.05
C SER A 302 6.24 1.89 12.34
N VAL A 303 6.99 1.97 13.44
CA VAL A 303 6.58 1.46 14.75
C VAL A 303 5.63 2.45 15.43
N MET A 304 4.62 1.92 16.10
CA MET A 304 3.68 2.65 16.94
C MET A 304 3.89 2.26 18.41
N LEU A 305 4.22 3.23 19.26
CA LEU A 305 4.42 3.02 20.69
C LEU A 305 3.17 3.48 21.42
N TYR A 306 2.69 2.66 22.35
CA TYR A 306 1.58 2.97 23.22
C TYR A 306 2.11 3.18 24.63
N ALA A 307 1.84 4.34 25.23
CA ALA A 307 2.38 4.72 26.52
C ALA A 307 1.75 3.90 27.67
N GLU A 308 2.50 3.72 28.76
CA GLU A 308 1.92 3.29 30.03
C GLU A 308 1.00 4.37 30.62
N ASP A 309 0.07 3.97 31.48
CA ASP A 309 -0.90 4.89 32.05
C ASP A 309 -0.20 5.94 32.94
N GLY A 310 -0.32 7.22 32.58
CA GLY A 310 0.33 8.34 33.29
C GLY A 310 1.69 8.78 32.73
N GLU A 311 2.26 8.04 31.78
CA GLU A 311 3.49 8.47 31.08
C GLU A 311 3.17 9.55 30.03
N ASN A 312 4.06 10.53 29.89
CA ASN A 312 3.93 11.59 28.88
C ASN A 312 4.52 11.13 27.53
N PRO A 313 3.74 11.12 26.43
CA PRO A 313 4.26 10.77 25.11
C PRO A 313 5.43 11.63 24.64
N ASP A 314 5.52 12.91 25.04
CA ASP A 314 6.65 13.79 24.70
C ASP A 314 7.97 13.28 25.29
N ASP A 315 7.95 12.75 26.51
CA ASP A 315 9.15 12.22 27.17
C ASP A 315 9.63 10.91 26.51
N ILE A 316 8.68 10.08 26.07
CA ILE A 316 8.96 8.87 25.29
C ILE A 316 9.55 9.27 23.93
N ALA A 317 8.93 10.20 23.22
CA ALA A 317 9.37 10.69 21.92
C ALA A 317 10.77 11.31 22.00
N LEU A 318 11.06 12.14 23.01
CA LEU A 318 12.38 12.72 23.23
C LEU A 318 13.45 11.64 23.47
N ARG A 319 13.14 10.65 24.30
CA ARG A 319 14.08 9.55 24.59
C ARG A 319 14.37 8.70 23.37
N TRP A 320 13.33 8.33 22.62
CA TRP A 320 13.48 7.60 21.36
C TRP A 320 14.27 8.42 20.33
N SER A 321 14.00 9.72 20.22
CA SER A 321 14.76 10.62 19.34
C SER A 321 16.23 10.67 19.71
N ASN A 322 16.56 10.74 21.00
CA ASN A 322 17.94 10.77 21.48
C ASN A 322 18.69 9.46 21.23
N VAL A 323 18.03 8.31 21.36
CA VAL A 323 18.63 6.99 21.12
C VAL A 323 18.80 6.72 19.63
N LEU A 324 17.78 7.04 18.81
CA LEU A 324 17.78 6.73 17.39
C LEU A 324 18.50 7.77 16.54
N GLN A 325 18.59 9.02 17.00
CA GLN A 325 19.24 10.11 16.29
C GLN A 325 18.73 10.23 14.84
N ASP A 326 19.63 10.15 13.85
CA ASP A 326 19.35 10.25 12.43
C ASP A 326 18.73 8.98 11.82
N LYS A 327 18.67 7.87 12.57
CA LYS A 327 18.15 6.57 12.09
C LYS A 327 16.63 6.50 11.96
N ALA A 328 15.91 7.46 12.55
CA ALA A 328 14.45 7.51 12.45
C ALA A 328 13.93 8.96 12.47
N ARG A 329 12.66 9.12 12.13
CA ARG A 329 11.86 10.28 12.48
C ARG A 329 10.87 9.86 13.56
N VAL A 330 10.94 10.53 14.71
CA VAL A 330 10.07 10.27 15.86
C VAL A 330 9.10 11.44 15.98
N ARG A 331 7.82 11.14 16.20
CA ARG A 331 6.75 12.13 16.41
C ARG A 331 5.81 11.65 17.50
N THR A 332 5.23 12.55 18.28
CA THR A 332 4.01 12.21 19.04
C THR A 332 2.82 12.03 18.09
N LYS A 333 1.75 11.41 18.59
CA LYS A 333 0.47 11.31 17.88
C LYS A 333 -0.03 12.67 17.42
N GLU A 334 -0.03 13.68 18.29
CA GLU A 334 -0.51 15.02 17.93
C GLU A 334 0.32 15.62 16.80
N GLN A 335 1.65 15.47 16.85
CA GLN A 335 2.55 15.93 15.79
C GLN A 335 2.30 15.18 14.48
N ALA A 336 2.14 13.85 14.52
CA ALA A 336 1.87 13.05 13.33
C ALA A 336 0.51 13.41 12.68
N VAL A 337 -0.52 13.64 13.48
CA VAL A 337 -1.84 14.11 12.99
C VAL A 337 -1.73 15.50 12.39
N LYS A 338 -1.04 16.43 13.05
CA LYS A 338 -0.82 17.80 12.56
C LYS A 338 -0.03 17.83 11.26
N ASP A 339 0.99 16.98 11.14
CA ASP A 339 1.82 16.83 9.94
C ASP A 339 1.09 16.09 8.80
N GLY A 340 -0.16 15.63 9.03
CA GLY A 340 -0.97 14.98 8.01
C GLY A 340 -0.55 13.55 7.67
N VAL A 341 0.23 12.87 8.54
CA VAL A 341 0.78 11.52 8.29
C VAL A 341 -0.30 10.54 7.84
N PHE A 342 -1.47 10.55 8.47
CA PHE A 342 -2.56 9.62 8.15
C PHE A 342 -3.66 10.25 7.27
N GLY A 343 -3.45 11.46 6.74
CA GLY A 343 -4.48 12.27 6.10
C GLY A 343 -5.51 12.81 7.10
N LYS A 344 -6.79 12.88 6.71
CA LYS A 344 -7.89 13.24 7.62
C LYS A 344 -8.04 12.14 8.68
N VAL A 345 -8.16 12.51 9.95
CA VAL A 345 -8.19 11.54 11.06
C VAL A 345 -9.55 11.55 11.76
N SER A 346 -10.18 10.38 11.82
CA SER A 346 -11.44 10.14 12.52
C SER A 346 -11.22 9.86 14.02
N PRO A 347 -12.25 10.02 14.87
CA PRO A 347 -12.16 9.63 16.28
C PRO A 347 -11.76 8.16 16.49
N LEU A 348 -12.22 7.26 15.61
CA LEU A 348 -11.83 5.85 15.65
C LEU A 348 -10.36 5.63 15.29
N ALA A 349 -9.82 6.36 14.30
CA ALA A 349 -8.40 6.28 14.00
C ALA A 349 -7.54 6.80 15.18
N LEU A 350 -7.96 7.87 15.86
CA LEU A 350 -7.24 8.39 17.03
C LEU A 350 -7.14 7.37 18.18
N SER A 351 -8.12 6.48 18.32
CA SER A 351 -8.11 5.46 19.38
C SER A 351 -7.19 4.28 19.09
N VAL A 352 -6.82 4.04 17.83
CA VAL A 352 -5.94 2.93 17.41
C VAL A 352 -4.50 3.36 17.12
N ILE A 353 -4.28 4.62 16.74
CA ILE A 353 -2.93 5.17 16.49
C ILE A 353 -2.11 5.18 17.79
N GLY A 354 -0.83 4.84 17.69
CA GLY A 354 0.14 4.91 18.80
C GLY A 354 0.36 6.33 19.30
N ASP A 355 0.73 6.48 20.57
CA ASP A 355 0.99 7.77 21.21
C ASP A 355 2.31 8.38 20.72
N VAL A 356 3.26 7.55 20.29
CA VAL A 356 4.49 7.95 19.59
C VAL A 356 4.67 7.10 18.33
N LEU A 357 5.01 7.74 17.23
CA LEU A 357 5.26 7.13 15.92
C LEU A 357 6.75 7.21 15.62
N VAL A 358 7.34 6.10 15.19
CA VAL A 358 8.77 5.99 14.90
C VAL A 358 8.94 5.42 13.50
N GLN A 359 9.26 6.30 12.55
CA GLN A 359 9.43 5.96 11.14
C GLN A 359 10.92 5.81 10.86
N ALA A 360 11.36 4.58 10.61
CA ALA A 360 12.76 4.26 10.37
C ALA A 360 13.23 4.92 9.05
N LYS A 361 14.45 5.45 9.04
CA LYS A 361 15.07 6.06 7.84
C LYS A 361 16.01 5.06 7.18
N SER A 362 16.42 5.35 5.94
CA SER A 362 17.37 4.52 5.19
C SER A 362 16.99 3.03 5.24
N SER A 363 17.95 2.13 5.47
CA SER A 363 17.73 0.68 5.61
C SER A 363 17.55 0.18 7.06
N VAL A 364 17.26 1.06 8.01
CA VAL A 364 17.06 0.71 9.43
C VAL A 364 15.80 -0.14 9.59
N THR A 365 15.85 -1.16 10.45
CA THR A 365 14.65 -1.87 10.91
C THR A 365 14.58 -1.83 12.43
N ILE A 366 13.38 -1.66 12.97
CA ILE A 366 13.13 -1.62 14.40
C ILE A 366 12.27 -2.83 14.74
N VAL A 367 12.81 -3.74 15.55
CA VAL A 367 12.22 -5.05 15.85
C VAL A 367 12.10 -5.25 17.35
N ASP A 368 11.29 -6.21 17.77
CA ASP A 368 11.14 -6.60 19.17
C ASP A 368 11.24 -8.11 19.37
N SER A 369 12.42 -8.57 19.79
CA SER A 369 12.68 -10.00 19.98
C SER A 369 11.85 -10.68 21.07
N ARG A 370 11.07 -9.93 21.86
CA ARG A 370 10.17 -10.48 22.88
C ARG A 370 8.89 -11.04 22.27
N ILE A 371 8.47 -10.52 21.12
CA ILE A 371 7.17 -10.83 20.49
C ILE A 371 7.30 -11.29 19.04
N GLU A 372 8.39 -10.92 18.35
CA GLU A 372 8.60 -11.26 16.95
C GLU A 372 9.45 -12.54 16.79
N THR A 373 9.07 -13.37 15.82
CA THR A 373 9.86 -14.55 15.46
C THR A 373 11.19 -14.16 14.83
N GLU A 374 12.21 -15.02 14.95
CA GLU A 374 13.52 -14.81 14.30
C GLU A 374 13.40 -14.54 12.80
N LYS A 375 12.52 -15.25 12.10
CA LYS A 375 12.28 -15.02 10.67
C LYS A 375 11.76 -13.60 10.39
N ALA A 376 10.77 -13.14 11.16
CA ALA A 376 10.18 -11.81 10.98
C ALA A 376 11.21 -10.69 11.23
N MET A 377 12.12 -10.89 12.19
CA MET A 377 13.19 -9.93 12.50
C MET A 377 14.34 -9.90 11.48
N ASN A 378 14.40 -10.85 10.54
CA ASN A 378 15.53 -11.02 9.62
C ASN A 378 15.09 -11.08 8.15
N LEU A 379 13.98 -10.42 7.80
CA LEU A 379 13.53 -10.32 6.41
C LEU A 379 14.55 -9.52 5.58
N PRO A 380 15.08 -10.05 4.45
CA PRO A 380 16.06 -9.38 3.59
C PRO A 380 15.53 -8.13 2.87
N SER A 381 14.22 -7.98 2.78
CA SER A 381 13.59 -6.77 2.26
C SER A 381 12.32 -6.47 3.03
N VAL A 382 12.08 -5.17 3.22
CA VAL A 382 10.99 -4.62 4.04
C VAL A 382 10.44 -3.35 3.40
N HIS A 383 9.28 -2.93 3.86
CA HIS A 383 8.60 -1.69 3.46
C HIS A 383 7.88 -1.13 4.69
N GLY A 384 7.21 0.03 4.57
CA GLY A 384 6.36 0.58 5.62
C GLY A 384 6.62 2.02 6.05
N SER A 385 7.82 2.52 5.79
CA SER A 385 8.20 3.90 6.10
C SER A 385 7.95 4.84 4.92
N MET A 386 8.62 5.98 4.92
CA MET A 386 8.34 7.11 4.05
C MET A 386 9.42 7.33 2.97
N SER A 387 10.30 6.36 2.69
CA SER A 387 11.31 6.54 1.65
C SER A 387 10.69 6.57 0.25
N HIS A 388 11.37 7.18 -0.73
CA HIS A 388 10.93 7.12 -2.13
C HIS A 388 10.79 5.67 -2.61
N MET A 389 11.72 4.79 -2.26
CA MET A 389 11.64 3.36 -2.57
C MET A 389 10.37 2.67 -2.07
N GLU A 390 9.83 3.12 -0.93
CA GLU A 390 8.63 2.53 -0.31
C GLU A 390 7.34 3.21 -0.79
N MET A 391 7.37 4.54 -0.95
CA MET A 391 6.18 5.37 -1.18
C MET A 391 5.84 5.59 -2.65
N ASP A 392 6.85 5.63 -3.54
CA ASP A 392 6.63 5.82 -4.97
C ASP A 392 6.17 4.51 -5.61
N ILE A 393 4.94 4.50 -6.09
CA ILE A 393 4.30 3.35 -6.74
C ILE A 393 3.99 3.68 -8.21
N PRO A 394 3.96 2.67 -9.10
CA PRO A 394 3.59 2.89 -10.47
C PRO A 394 2.11 3.25 -10.62
N CYS A 395 1.80 4.00 -11.66
CA CYS A 395 0.45 4.18 -12.19
C CYS A 395 0.57 4.14 -13.71
N LEU A 396 0.73 2.94 -14.26
CA LEU A 396 0.92 2.74 -15.69
C LEU A 396 -0.44 2.58 -16.35
N VAL A 397 -0.69 3.38 -17.38
CA VAL A 397 -1.93 3.40 -18.14
C VAL A 397 -1.70 2.72 -19.49
N ASP A 398 -2.61 1.83 -19.86
CA ASP A 398 -2.69 1.19 -21.18
C ASP A 398 -4.16 0.99 -21.60
N ILE A 399 -4.40 0.72 -22.88
CA ILE A 399 -5.73 0.46 -23.46
C ILE A 399 -5.71 -0.82 -24.27
N ALA A 400 -6.54 -1.79 -23.90
CA ALA A 400 -6.66 -3.12 -24.52
C ALA A 400 -6.86 -3.11 -26.05
#